data_AF-A0A7Y2CP95-F1
#
_entry.id   AF-A0A7Y2CP95-F1
#
_cell.length_a   1.000
_cell.length_b   1.000
_cell.length_c   1.000
_cell.angle_alpha   90.00
_cell.angle_beta   90.00
_cell.angle_gamma   90.00
#
_symmetry.space_group_name_H-M   'P 1'
#
loop_
_entity.id
_entity.type
_entity.pdbx_description
1 polymer ?
#
loop_
_entity_poly.entity_id
_entity_poly.type
_entity_poly.pdbx_seq_one_letter_code
_entity_poly.pdbx_strand_id
1 'polypeptide(L)'
;MVSELYRIGQMTYDLFVSGTPKKRIRVDRDPIAGRLGAPKPLLRRFPPVLQFLTTHSPDVEARLRGLCLDAYRRGKSLEDICSEIYNFAFSLGYEATIGVQEVYSSSMPSFPQQTVMSALLLIDLQSTYDTNGESMRRAG
;
A
#
# COMPACT_ATOMS: atom_id res chain seq x y z
N MET A 1 4.82 -20.61 -2.79
CA MET A 1 3.93 -19.53 -3.28
C MET A 1 3.72 -18.42 -2.25
N VAL A 2 3.43 -18.71 -0.96
CA VAL A 2 3.29 -17.67 0.09
C VAL A 2 4.64 -16.99 0.44
N SER A 3 5.74 -17.71 0.22
CA SER A 3 7.11 -17.30 0.55
C SER A 3 7.72 -16.19 -0.32
N GLU A 4 7.24 -16.00 -1.55
CA GLU A 4 7.80 -14.98 -2.48
C GLU A 4 7.19 -13.60 -2.26
N LEU A 5 5.88 -13.52 -1.99
CA LEU A 5 5.24 -12.27 -1.58
C LEU A 5 5.78 -11.78 -0.23
N TYR A 6 6.09 -12.73 0.67
CA TYR A 6 6.77 -12.42 1.93
C TYR A 6 8.17 -11.85 1.68
N ARG A 7 8.96 -12.43 0.78
CA ARG A 7 10.29 -11.89 0.39
C ARG A 7 10.22 -10.51 -0.24
N ILE A 8 9.23 -10.24 -1.09
CA ILE A 8 9.02 -8.90 -1.68
C ILE A 8 8.66 -7.90 -0.58
N GLY A 9 7.78 -8.29 0.35
CA GLY A 9 7.46 -7.49 1.52
C GLY A 9 8.70 -7.20 2.38
N GLN A 10 9.56 -8.20 2.60
CA GLN A 10 10.76 -8.10 3.43
C GLN A 10 11.87 -7.27 2.79
N MET A 11 12.11 -7.41 1.48
CA MET A 11 13.03 -6.55 0.73
C MET A 11 12.58 -5.09 0.70
N THR A 12 11.27 -4.84 0.69
CA THR A 12 10.71 -3.48 0.72
C THR A 12 10.82 -2.87 2.13
N TYR A 13 10.67 -3.68 3.17
CA TYR A 13 10.87 -3.29 4.56
C TYR A 13 12.32 -2.89 4.85
N ASP A 14 13.31 -3.67 4.39
CA ASP A 14 14.74 -3.39 4.60
C ASP A 14 15.20 -2.10 3.90
N LEU A 15 14.62 -1.78 2.73
CA LEU A 15 14.85 -0.51 2.04
C LEU A 15 14.32 0.69 2.84
N PHE A 16 13.26 0.53 3.62
CA PHE A 16 12.60 1.59 4.37
C PHE A 16 13.19 1.83 5.77
N VAL A 17 13.57 0.76 6.49
CA VAL A 17 14.25 0.85 7.81
C VAL A 17 15.60 1.57 7.73
N SER A 18 16.20 1.66 6.53
CA SER A 18 17.40 2.47 6.27
C SER A 18 17.22 4.00 6.42
N GLY A 19 16.01 4.47 6.80
CA GLY A 19 15.83 5.79 7.42
C GLY A 19 15.80 6.97 6.46
N THR A 20 15.51 6.77 5.17
CA THR A 20 15.22 7.90 4.28
C THR A 20 13.84 7.72 3.63
N PRO A 21 12.88 8.66 3.82
CA PRO A 21 11.67 8.70 3.02
C PRO A 21 12.07 9.14 1.61
N LYS A 22 12.58 8.21 0.82
CA LYS A 22 12.95 8.49 -0.57
C LYS A 22 11.70 8.43 -1.40
N LYS A 23 11.18 9.61 -1.72
CA LYS A 23 10.55 9.83 -3.02
C LYS A 23 11.50 9.23 -4.07
N ARG A 24 10.98 8.24 -4.81
CA ARG A 24 11.55 7.60 -6.00
C ARG A 24 12.52 6.42 -5.74
N ILE A 25 11.96 5.21 -5.83
CA ILE A 25 12.67 4.08 -6.44
C ILE A 25 12.08 3.90 -7.84
N ARG A 26 12.90 4.16 -8.87
CA ARG A 26 12.58 3.81 -10.26
C ARG A 26 12.72 2.30 -10.37
N VAL A 27 11.62 1.61 -10.66
CA VAL A 27 11.69 0.32 -11.36
C VAL A 27 11.62 0.63 -12.85
N ASP A 28 12.49 0.01 -13.64
CA ASP A 28 12.78 0.37 -15.03
C ASP A 28 11.55 0.80 -15.83
N ARG A 29 11.56 2.08 -16.24
CA ARG A 29 10.75 2.52 -17.37
C ARG A 29 11.56 2.14 -18.60
N ASP A 30 11.30 0.97 -19.16
CA ASP A 30 11.47 0.86 -20.60
C ASP A 30 10.45 1.81 -21.24
N PRO A 31 10.89 2.80 -22.03
CA PRO A 31 9.98 3.66 -22.74
C PRO A 31 9.31 2.79 -23.82
N ILE A 32 8.04 2.43 -23.62
CA ILE A 32 7.20 1.95 -24.73
C ILE A 32 6.84 3.19 -25.57
N ALA A 33 7.85 3.76 -26.22
CA ALA A 33 7.72 4.71 -27.29
C ALA A 33 7.60 3.91 -28.60
N GLY A 34 6.38 3.84 -29.13
CA GLY A 34 6.17 3.86 -30.58
C GLY A 34 6.60 2.64 -31.41
N ARG A 35 6.26 1.41 -31.01
CA ARG A 35 6.15 0.30 -31.98
C ARG A 35 4.70 -0.13 -32.15
N LEU A 36 4.05 0.45 -33.18
CA LEU A 36 2.83 -0.06 -33.80
C LEU A 36 3.04 -1.54 -34.14
N GLY A 37 2.44 -2.43 -33.35
CA GLY A 37 2.44 -3.88 -33.62
C GLY A 37 2.99 -4.80 -32.54
N ALA A 38 3.53 -4.28 -31.42
CA ALA A 38 3.88 -5.15 -30.30
C ALA A 38 2.62 -5.49 -29.47
N PRO A 39 2.34 -6.78 -29.14
CA PRO A 39 1.27 -7.12 -28.22
C PRO A 39 1.47 -6.36 -26.90
N LYS A 40 0.45 -5.64 -26.43
CA LYS A 40 0.51 -4.94 -25.15
C LYS A 40 0.95 -5.96 -24.07
N PRO A 41 2.01 -5.68 -23.29
CA PRO A 41 2.42 -6.58 -22.23
C PRO A 41 1.23 -6.80 -21.29
N LEU A 42 0.90 -8.06 -21.02
CA LEU A 42 -0.23 -8.41 -20.17
C LEU A 42 0.08 -7.96 -18.74
N LEU A 43 -0.72 -7.03 -18.21
CA LEU A 43 -0.57 -6.54 -16.85
C LEU A 43 -1.32 -7.46 -15.88
N ARG A 44 -0.59 -8.09 -14.97
CA ARG A 44 -1.13 -8.89 -13.87
C ARG A 44 -1.11 -8.09 -12.58
N ARG A 45 -2.30 -7.76 -12.07
CA ARG A 45 -2.44 -7.09 -10.77
C ARG A 45 -2.47 -8.12 -9.64
N PHE A 46 -1.85 -7.77 -8.52
CA PHE A 46 -1.93 -8.46 -7.24
C PHE A 46 -2.64 -7.60 -6.22
N PRO A 47 -3.17 -8.22 -5.14
CA PRO A 47 -3.73 -7.48 -4.03
C PRO A 47 -2.75 -6.42 -3.51
N PRO A 48 -3.24 -5.24 -3.09
CA PRO A 48 -2.41 -4.28 -2.39
C PRO A 48 -1.91 -4.86 -1.06
N VAL A 49 -0.72 -4.46 -0.65
CA VAL A 49 -0.10 -4.78 0.63
C VAL A 49 -0.28 -3.59 1.56
N LEU A 50 -0.82 -3.81 2.75
CA LEU A 50 -0.96 -2.77 3.77
C LEU A 50 0.19 -2.88 4.79
N GLN A 51 0.85 -1.75 5.02
CA GLN A 51 1.86 -1.59 6.05
C GLN A 51 1.44 -0.45 6.98
N PHE A 52 1.28 -0.75 8.26
CA PHE A 52 0.95 0.24 9.28
C PHE A 52 2.24 0.84 9.84
N LEU A 53 2.33 2.16 9.85
CA LEU A 53 3.52 2.90 10.28
C LEU A 53 3.57 3.08 11.80
N THR A 54 2.41 3.13 12.43
CA THR A 54 2.22 3.25 13.87
C THR A 54 1.50 2.01 14.39
N THR A 55 1.82 1.58 15.61
CA THR A 55 1.20 0.39 16.20
C THR A 55 -0.21 0.73 16.65
N HIS A 56 -1.20 0.06 16.06
CA HIS A 56 -2.61 0.20 16.41
C HIS A 56 -3.17 -1.10 16.98
N SER A 57 -4.43 -1.05 17.39
CA SER A 57 -5.15 -2.27 17.76
C SER A 57 -5.07 -3.28 16.59
N PRO A 58 -4.60 -4.52 16.83
CA PRO A 58 -4.51 -5.56 15.81
C PRO A 58 -5.85 -5.83 15.11
N ASP A 59 -6.97 -5.62 15.82
CA ASP A 59 -8.32 -5.80 15.28
C ASP A 59 -8.65 -4.75 14.20
N VAL A 60 -8.22 -3.51 14.40
CA VAL A 60 -8.40 -2.41 13.43
C VAL A 60 -7.57 -2.70 12.18
N GLU A 61 -6.31 -3.09 12.35
CA GLU A 61 -5.45 -3.43 11.22
C GLU A 61 -5.99 -4.62 10.42
N ALA A 62 -6.47 -5.67 11.10
CA ALA A 62 -7.05 -6.84 10.44
C ALA A 62 -8.31 -6.49 9.63
N ARG A 63 -9.18 -5.62 10.16
CA ARG A 63 -10.37 -5.13 9.45
C ARG A 63 -9.99 -4.31 8.22
N LEU A 64 -9.00 -3.43 8.33
CA LEU A 64 -8.51 -2.64 7.20
C LEU A 64 -7.86 -3.50 6.10
N ARG A 65 -7.10 -4.54 6.49
CA ARG A 65 -6.56 -5.56 5.55
C ARG A 65 -7.69 -6.30 4.83
N GLY A 66 -8.72 -6.74 5.57
CA GLY A 66 -9.90 -7.39 4.99
C GLY A 66 -10.63 -6.50 3.99
N LEU A 67 -10.91 -5.26 4.38
CA LEU A 67 -11.57 -4.26 3.54
C LEU A 67 -10.81 -4.02 2.23
N CYS A 68 -9.48 -3.85 2.31
CA CYS A 68 -8.64 -3.67 1.13
C CYS A 68 -8.72 -4.87 0.19
N LEU A 69 -8.59 -6.08 0.72
CA LEU A 69 -8.63 -7.31 -0.07
C LEU A 69 -9.98 -7.50 -0.77
N ASP A 70 -11.08 -7.20 -0.08
CA ASP A 70 -12.43 -7.31 -0.66
C ASP A 70 -12.71 -6.21 -1.69
N ALA A 71 -12.23 -4.99 -1.48
CA ALA A 71 -12.28 -3.92 -2.48
C ALA A 71 -11.47 -4.28 -3.74
N TYR A 72 -10.27 -4.84 -3.57
CA TYR A 72 -9.45 -5.36 -4.68
C TYR A 72 -10.18 -6.48 -5.45
N ARG A 73 -10.79 -7.44 -4.74
CA ARG A 73 -11.56 -8.55 -5.36
C ARG A 73 -12.77 -8.05 -6.14
N ARG A 74 -13.38 -6.95 -5.72
CA ARG A 74 -14.46 -6.25 -6.45
C ARG A 74 -13.96 -5.47 -7.67
N GLY A 75 -12.65 -5.47 -7.94
CA GLY A 75 -12.05 -4.78 -9.08
C GLY A 75 -11.93 -3.26 -8.92
N LYS A 76 -12.00 -2.75 -7.69
CA LYS A 76 -11.91 -1.30 -7.43
C LYS A 76 -10.55 -0.72 -7.80
N SER A 77 -10.54 0.57 -8.12
CA SER A 77 -9.30 1.33 -8.34
C SER A 77 -8.53 1.49 -7.02
N LEU A 78 -7.23 1.81 -7.09
CA LEU A 78 -6.46 2.08 -5.87
C LEU A 78 -6.98 3.31 -5.13
N GLU A 79 -7.46 4.31 -5.86
CA GLU A 79 -8.08 5.53 -5.31
C GLU A 79 -9.33 5.17 -4.50
N ASP A 80 -10.24 4.38 -5.07
CA ASP A 80 -11.45 3.93 -4.36
C ASP A 80 -11.11 3.08 -3.13
N ILE A 81 -10.11 2.21 -3.23
CA ILE A 81 -9.62 1.41 -2.10
C ILE A 81 -9.10 2.31 -0.97
N CYS A 82 -8.33 3.36 -1.31
CA CYS A 82 -7.83 4.31 -0.33
C CYS A 82 -8.97 5.11 0.31
N SER A 83 -9.96 5.54 -0.47
CA SER A 83 -11.14 6.22 0.06
C SER A 83 -11.95 5.33 1.02
N GLU A 84 -12.12 4.04 0.72
CA GLU A 84 -12.79 3.11 1.63
C GLU A 84 -12.01 2.91 2.93
N ILE A 85 -10.69 2.73 2.85
CA ILE A 85 -9.81 2.60 4.03
C ILE A 85 -9.92 3.85 4.89
N TYR A 86 -9.84 5.04 4.27
CA TYR A 86 -9.95 6.32 4.97
C TYR A 86 -11.31 6.47 5.67
N ASN A 87 -12.41 6.26 4.93
CA ASN A 87 -13.76 6.40 5.48
C ASN A 87 -14.02 5.41 6.62
N PHE A 88 -13.53 4.18 6.50
CA PHE A 88 -13.65 3.18 7.55
C PHE A 88 -12.85 3.58 8.80
N ALA A 89 -11.59 3.98 8.64
CA ALA A 89 -10.77 4.47 9.74
C ALA A 89 -11.41 5.68 10.45
N PHE A 90 -11.95 6.63 9.67
CA PHE A 90 -12.66 7.79 10.19
C PHE A 90 -13.90 7.40 11.01
N SER A 91 -14.70 6.44 10.53
CA SER A 91 -15.86 5.93 11.29
C SER A 91 -15.49 5.23 12.59
N LEU A 92 -14.24 4.80 12.74
CA LEU A 92 -13.68 4.24 13.97
C LEU A 92 -13.02 5.30 14.87
N GLY A 93 -13.05 6.59 14.51
CA GLY A 93 -12.43 7.67 15.29
C GLY A 93 -10.93 7.80 15.06
N TYR A 94 -10.45 7.43 13.88
CA TYR A 94 -9.06 7.64 13.46
C TYR A 94 -8.99 8.61 12.27
N GLU A 95 -8.03 9.52 12.31
CA GLU A 95 -7.58 10.23 11.12
C GLU A 95 -6.51 9.38 10.42
N ALA A 96 -6.75 9.00 9.17
CA ALA A 96 -5.85 8.15 8.40
C ALA A 96 -5.06 8.96 7.36
N THR A 97 -3.73 8.85 7.40
CA THR A 97 -2.86 9.27 6.30
C THR A 97 -2.42 8.06 5.51
N ILE A 98 -2.69 8.04 4.20
CA ILE A 98 -2.41 6.90 3.33
C ILE A 98 -1.41 7.30 2.24
N GLY A 99 -0.21 6.73 2.30
CA GLY A 99 0.78 6.78 1.22
C GLY A 99 0.58 5.60 0.26
N VAL A 100 0.65 5.86 -1.05
CA VAL A 100 0.51 4.82 -2.08
C VAL A 100 1.80 4.70 -2.88
N GLN A 101 2.30 3.48 -3.03
CA GLN A 101 3.42 3.16 -3.90
C GLN A 101 3.08 1.96 -4.79
N GLU A 102 2.97 2.19 -6.09
CA GLU A 102 2.85 1.11 -7.07
C GLU A 102 4.23 0.50 -7.36
N VAL A 103 4.28 -0.82 -7.32
CA VAL A 103 5.47 -1.62 -7.59
C VAL A 103 5.20 -2.47 -8.83
N TYR A 104 6.04 -2.31 -9.83
CA TYR A 104 5.96 -3.04 -11.09
C TYR A 104 7.14 -4.00 -11.20
N SER A 105 6.96 -5.15 -11.84
CA SER A 105 8.05 -6.06 -12.18
C SER A 105 7.72 -6.80 -13.47
N SER A 106 8.60 -6.68 -14.47
CA SER A 106 8.51 -7.40 -15.75
C SER A 106 9.38 -8.67 -15.78
N SER A 107 10.10 -8.95 -14.69
CA SER A 107 11.12 -10.01 -14.62
C SER A 107 10.76 -11.15 -13.66
N MET A 108 9.47 -11.30 -13.31
CA MET A 108 9.02 -12.38 -12.42
C MET A 108 9.06 -13.76 -13.12
N PRO A 109 9.86 -14.73 -12.64
CA PRO A 109 9.95 -16.07 -13.26
C PRO A 109 8.60 -16.80 -13.30
N SER A 110 7.77 -16.59 -12.28
CA SER A 110 6.43 -17.20 -12.16
C SER A 110 5.40 -16.63 -13.15
N PHE A 111 5.71 -15.49 -13.78
CA PHE A 111 4.83 -14.82 -14.74
C PHE A 111 5.62 -14.39 -15.99
N PRO A 112 6.08 -15.35 -16.81
CA PRO A 112 6.86 -15.04 -17.99
C PRO A 112 6.07 -14.15 -18.95
N GLN A 113 6.74 -13.13 -19.49
CA GLN A 113 6.18 -12.17 -20.46
C GLN A 113 5.02 -11.29 -19.92
N GLN A 114 4.80 -11.26 -18.61
CA GLN A 114 3.79 -10.42 -17.98
C GLN A 114 4.45 -9.36 -17.13
N THR A 115 3.88 -8.17 -17.12
CA THR A 115 4.22 -7.16 -16.12
C THR A 115 3.34 -7.41 -14.91
N VAL A 116 3.95 -7.68 -13.77
CA VAL A 116 3.27 -7.80 -12.49
C VAL A 116 3.21 -6.44 -11.82
N MET A 117 2.06 -6.09 -11.24
CA MET A 117 1.89 -4.90 -10.43
C MET A 117 1.20 -5.21 -9.10
N SER A 118 1.70 -4.62 -8.03
CA SER A 118 1.02 -4.52 -6.73
C SER A 118 1.18 -3.11 -6.19
N ALA A 119 0.34 -2.71 -5.24
CA ALA A 119 0.48 -1.44 -4.54
C ALA A 119 0.83 -1.69 -3.08
N LEU A 120 1.81 -0.95 -2.56
CA LEU A 120 2.06 -0.82 -1.14
C LEU A 120 1.28 0.40 -0.62
N LEU A 121 0.40 0.16 0.36
CA LEU A 121 -0.35 1.19 1.08
C LEU A 121 0.29 1.37 2.45
N LEU A 122 0.94 2.52 2.66
CA LEU A 122 1.52 2.93 3.92
C LEU A 122 0.44 3.68 4.71
N ILE A 123 0.01 3.12 5.83
CA ILE A 123 -1.09 3.66 6.61
C ILE A 123 -0.55 4.16 7.94
N ASP A 124 -0.74 5.45 8.20
CA ASP A 124 -0.59 6.04 9.54
C ASP A 124 -1.99 6.39 10.06
N LEU A 125 -2.33 5.90 11.25
CA LEU A 125 -3.59 6.23 11.91
C LEU A 125 -3.28 7.07 13.14
N GLN A 126 -4.04 8.14 13.34
CA GLN A 126 -3.97 8.98 14.53
C GLN A 126 -5.34 8.99 15.20
N SER A 127 -5.37 8.69 16.50
CA SER A 127 -6.61 8.75 17.28
C SER A 127 -7.10 10.20 17.33
N THR A 128 -8.34 10.45 16.92
CA THR A 128 -8.93 11.80 17.05
C THR A 128 -9.22 12.19 18.49
N TYR A 129 -9.13 11.24 19.43
CA TYR A 129 -9.39 11.47 20.84
C TYR A 129 -8.14 11.84 21.66
N ASP A 130 -6.94 11.56 21.16
CA ASP A 130 -5.69 11.83 21.88
C ASP A 130 -5.28 13.32 21.82
N THR A 131 -5.76 14.07 20.82
CA THR A 131 -5.39 15.48 20.60
C THR A 131 -5.97 16.43 21.66
N ASN A 132 -7.06 16.05 22.34
CA ASN A 132 -7.68 16.87 23.39
C ASN A 132 -7.13 16.62 24.80
N GLY A 133 -6.30 15.58 24.99
CA GLY A 133 -5.73 15.23 26.30
C GLY A 133 -4.50 16.05 26.70
N GLU A 134 -3.78 16.63 25.73
CA GLU A 134 -2.54 17.39 25.99
C GLU A 134 -2.77 18.86 26.37
N SER A 135 -3.91 19.46 25.99
CA SER A 135 -4.22 20.85 26.37
C SER A 135 -4.61 21.00 27.85
N MET A 136 -4.94 19.91 28.56
CA MET A 136 -5.34 19.95 29.96
C MET A 136 -4.18 19.75 30.95
N ARG A 137 -3.03 19.22 30.49
CA ARG A 137 -1.85 18.99 31.35
C ARG A 137 -0.88 20.17 31.46
N ARG A 138 -1.10 21.25 30.72
CA ARG A 138 -0.29 22.49 30.79
C ARG A 138 -0.94 23.61 31.61
N ALA A 139 -2.09 23.35 32.24
CA ALA A 139 -2.84 24.34 33.03
C ALA A 139 -2.95 23.96 34.53
N GLY A 140 -2.05 23.12 35.03
CA GLY A 140 -1.95 22.73 36.44
C GLY A 140 -0.61 23.11 37.04
#